data_AF-A0AAV2H810-F1
#
_entry.id   AF-A0AAV2H810-F1
#
_cell.length_a   1.000
_cell.length_b   1.000
_cell.length_c   1.000
_cell.angle_alpha   90.00
_cell.angle_beta   90.00
_cell.angle_gamma   90.00
#
_symmetry.space_group_name_H-M   'P 1'
#
loop_
_entity.id
_entity.type
_entity.pdbx_description
1 polymer ?
#
loop_
_entity_poly.entity_id
_entity_poly.type
_entity_poly.pdbx_seq_one_letter_code
_entity_poly.pdbx_strand_id
1 'polypeptide(L)'
;MISVPTGEGLIGSLTYKDLHDIALELGFSIPRMVRADAMPVLDEGIKHRLGNVQYASVTYRLFKKPTGSKLSVQSKIVYQGNIRGFEDSLRFDVGYTFTKGQMKTVDSHLVEILSSSRFSKYFQTYQPDQDTELPSLDVNPFEYIKKTAPDKSCAAVKTCCT
;
A
#
# COMPACT_ATOMS: atom_id res chain seq x y z
N MET A 1 -19.87 4.00 35.02
CA MET A 1 -18.42 3.97 34.77
C MET A 1 -18.21 3.17 33.50
N ILE A 2 -18.01 3.83 32.35
CA ILE A 2 -17.77 3.13 31.07
C ILE A 2 -16.26 3.05 30.93
N SER A 3 -15.67 1.95 31.37
CA SER A 3 -14.29 1.58 31.04
C SER A 3 -14.25 1.23 29.55
N VAL A 4 -13.90 2.22 28.73
CA VAL A 4 -13.59 1.97 27.32
C VAL A 4 -12.23 1.25 27.30
N PRO A 5 -12.09 0.07 26.68
CA PRO A 5 -10.81 -0.64 26.66
C PRO A 5 -9.77 0.20 25.92
N THR A 6 -8.86 0.81 26.67
CA THR A 6 -7.85 1.76 26.19
C THR A 6 -6.64 1.08 25.52
N GLY A 7 -6.80 -0.10 24.94
CA GLY A 7 -5.67 -0.99 24.58
C GLY A 7 -5.53 -1.38 23.11
N GLU A 8 -6.58 -1.27 22.29
CA GLU A 8 -6.58 -1.88 20.93
C GLU A 8 -6.33 -0.88 19.80
N GLY A 9 -6.07 0.39 20.10
CA GLY A 9 -5.78 1.42 19.08
C GLY A 9 -6.99 1.86 18.23
N LEU A 10 -8.20 1.39 18.53
CA LEU A 10 -9.42 1.66 17.74
C LEU A 10 -9.92 3.11 17.82
N ILE A 11 -9.66 3.81 18.92
CA ILE A 11 -10.19 5.17 19.14
C ILE A 11 -9.29 6.24 18.50
N GLY A 12 -8.00 5.95 18.35
CA GLY A 12 -7.03 6.84 17.72
C GLY A 12 -6.78 6.52 16.24
N SER A 13 -7.59 5.67 15.62
CA SER A 13 -7.44 5.31 14.22
C SER A 13 -7.80 6.48 13.32
N LEU A 14 -6.98 6.71 12.29
CA LEU A 14 -7.27 7.68 11.25
C LEU A 14 -8.12 7.06 10.14
N THR A 15 -8.93 7.88 9.47
CA THR A 15 -9.44 7.47 8.16
C THR A 15 -8.28 7.43 7.16
N TYR A 16 -8.36 6.56 6.13
CA TYR A 16 -7.29 6.47 5.14
C TYR A 16 -7.11 7.78 4.34
N LYS A 17 -8.19 8.58 4.23
CA LYS A 17 -8.15 9.90 3.59
C LYS A 17 -7.43 10.92 4.47
N ASP A 18 -7.73 10.96 5.77
CA ASP A 18 -7.01 11.85 6.70
C ASP A 18 -5.51 11.52 6.73
N LEU A 19 -5.15 10.23 6.66
CA LEU A 19 -3.74 9.83 6.55
C LEU A 19 -3.09 10.40 5.28
N HIS A 20 -3.78 10.38 4.14
CA HIS A 20 -3.27 10.97 2.89
C HIS A 20 -3.09 12.48 3.02
N ASP A 21 -4.09 13.18 3.56
CA ASP A 21 -4.06 14.64 3.70
C ASP A 21 -2.95 15.08 4.67
N ILE A 22 -2.84 14.45 5.84
CA ILE A 22 -1.80 14.72 6.83
C ILE A 22 -0.40 14.43 6.26
N ALA A 23 -0.23 13.33 5.52
CA ALA A 23 1.06 13.00 4.93
C ALA A 23 1.52 14.07 3.93
N LEU A 24 0.61 14.58 3.10
CA LEU A 24 0.89 15.63 2.14
C LEU A 24 1.22 16.96 2.84
N GLU A 25 0.46 17.32 3.88
CA GLU A 25 0.70 18.53 4.69
C GLU A 25 2.10 18.51 5.34
N LEU A 26 2.52 17.35 5.83
CA LEU A 26 3.84 17.15 6.44
C LEU A 26 4.99 17.04 5.42
N GLY A 27 4.71 17.17 4.12
CA GLY A 27 5.73 17.15 3.07
C GLY A 27 6.19 15.75 2.64
N PHE A 28 5.38 14.72 2.88
CA PHE A 28 5.56 13.41 2.24
C PHE A 28 4.94 13.40 0.83
N SER A 29 5.35 12.44 0.02
CA SER A 29 4.63 12.04 -1.19
C SER A 29 3.28 11.41 -0.82
N ILE A 30 2.38 11.28 -1.79
CA ILE A 30 1.15 10.51 -1.65
C ILE A 30 1.49 9.12 -1.05
N PRO A 31 0.87 8.71 0.09
CA PRO A 31 1.10 7.41 0.68
C PRO A 31 0.80 6.27 -0.29
N ARG A 32 1.63 5.23 -0.29
CA ARG A 32 1.45 4.07 -1.18
C ARG A 32 1.09 2.83 -0.36
N MET A 33 -0.12 2.32 -0.54
CA MET A 33 -0.61 1.15 0.20
C MET A 33 0.12 -0.11 -0.26
N VAL A 34 0.70 -0.87 0.67
CA VAL A 34 1.43 -2.14 0.38
C VAL A 34 0.55 -3.36 0.59
N ARG A 35 -0.28 -3.32 1.63
CA ARG A 35 -1.19 -4.39 2.04
C ARG A 35 -2.24 -3.80 2.98
N ALA A 36 -3.45 -4.34 2.94
CA ALA A 36 -4.48 -4.12 3.93
C ALA A 36 -5.10 -5.47 4.33
N ASP A 37 -5.46 -5.62 5.60
CA ASP A 37 -6.14 -6.79 6.15
C ASP A 37 -7.32 -6.34 7.02
N ALA A 38 -8.40 -7.12 7.01
CA ALA A 38 -9.56 -6.84 7.84
C ALA A 38 -9.19 -6.94 9.33
N MET A 39 -9.64 -5.98 10.13
CA MET A 39 -9.48 -6.01 11.58
C MET A 39 -10.87 -6.08 12.22
N PRO A 40 -11.42 -7.29 12.43
CA PRO A 40 -12.72 -7.42 13.07
C PRO A 40 -12.61 -6.97 14.52
N VAL A 41 -13.47 -6.02 14.93
CA VAL A 41 -13.72 -5.76 16.34
C VAL A 41 -14.40 -7.03 16.88
N LEU A 42 -13.90 -7.64 17.95
CA LEU A 42 -14.47 -8.88 18.49
C LEU A 42 -15.43 -8.64 19.66
N ASP A 43 -15.23 -7.56 20.40
CA ASP A 43 -16.08 -7.19 21.53
C ASP A 43 -17.44 -6.65 21.06
N GLU A 44 -18.51 -7.36 21.39
CA GLU A 44 -19.88 -7.01 21.00
C GLU A 44 -20.37 -5.69 21.63
N GLY A 45 -19.91 -5.36 22.84
CA GLY A 45 -20.23 -4.10 23.52
C GLY A 45 -19.58 -2.91 22.80
N ILE A 46 -18.36 -3.09 22.29
CA ILE A 46 -17.67 -2.10 21.45
C ILE A 46 -18.36 -2.02 20.08
N LYS A 47 -18.67 -3.15 19.42
CA LYS A 47 -19.41 -3.14 18.14
C LYS A 47 -20.72 -2.36 18.22
N HIS A 48 -21.52 -2.60 19.26
CA HIS A 48 -22.79 -1.90 19.44
C HIS A 48 -22.60 -0.38 19.53
N ARG A 49 -21.51 0.08 20.15
CA ARG A 49 -21.20 1.52 20.26
C ARG A 49 -20.64 2.11 18.97
N LEU A 50 -19.92 1.31 18.18
CA LEU A 50 -19.28 1.73 16.93
C LEU A 50 -20.24 1.78 15.74
N GLY A 51 -21.37 1.07 15.80
CA GLY A 51 -22.32 0.99 14.69
C GLY A 51 -21.69 0.37 13.44
N ASN A 52 -21.73 1.08 12.31
CA ASN A 52 -21.26 0.57 11.01
C ASN A 52 -19.79 0.88 10.69
N VAL A 53 -19.01 1.33 11.67
CA VAL A 53 -17.57 1.63 11.45
C VAL A 53 -16.80 0.33 11.22
N GLN A 54 -15.99 0.32 10.16
CA GLN A 54 -15.12 -0.79 9.82
C GLN A 54 -13.66 -0.42 10.10
N TYR A 55 -12.89 -1.42 10.51
CA TYR A 55 -11.47 -1.26 10.82
C TYR A 55 -10.62 -2.17 9.93
N ALA A 56 -9.46 -1.65 9.55
CA ALA A 56 -8.47 -2.38 8.76
C ALA A 56 -7.07 -2.10 9.31
N SER A 57 -6.21 -3.12 9.29
CA SER A 57 -4.78 -2.94 9.48
C SER A 57 -4.15 -2.70 8.11
N VAL A 58 -3.48 -1.57 7.92
CA VAL A 58 -2.96 -1.16 6.61
C VAL A 58 -1.48 -0.81 6.73
N THR A 59 -0.66 -1.38 5.85
CA THR A 59 0.75 -1.05 5.73
C THR A 59 0.93 -0.07 4.57
N TYR A 60 1.39 1.15 4.86
CA TYR A 60 1.73 2.18 3.86
C TYR A 60 3.24 2.40 3.77
N ARG A 61 3.71 2.82 2.58
CA ARG A 61 5.03 3.43 2.37
C ARG A 61 4.86 4.92 2.16
N LEU A 62 5.53 5.72 3.00
CA LEU A 62 5.60 7.16 2.87
C LEU A 62 7.04 7.53 2.49
N PHE A 63 7.20 8.30 1.42
CA PHE A 63 8.49 8.83 0.99
C PHE A 63 8.50 10.33 1.23
N LYS A 64 9.63 10.87 1.68
CA LYS A 64 9.79 12.32 1.77
C LYS A 64 9.68 12.91 0.36
N LYS A 65 8.93 14.01 0.20
CA LYS A 65 8.81 14.68 -1.09
C LYS A 65 10.20 15.15 -1.56
N PRO A 66 10.67 14.76 -2.75
CA PRO A 66 11.97 15.21 -3.23
C PRO A 66 11.94 16.71 -3.54
N THR A 67 13.00 17.43 -3.18
CA THR A 67 13.14 18.88 -3.39
C THR A 67 13.62 19.18 -4.80
N GLY A 68 12.93 20.09 -5.51
CA GLY A 68 13.34 20.53 -6.85
C GLY A 68 12.78 19.70 -8.02
N SER A 69 11.75 18.89 -7.76
CA SER A 69 11.06 18.08 -8.76
C SER A 69 10.62 18.89 -9.98
N LYS A 70 11.22 18.58 -11.13
CA LYS A 70 10.63 18.94 -12.43
C LYS A 70 9.79 17.76 -12.86
N LEU A 71 8.47 17.88 -12.68
CA LEU A 71 7.51 16.92 -13.22
C LEU A 71 7.76 16.76 -14.71
N SER A 72 8.36 15.64 -15.09
CA SER A 72 8.58 15.29 -16.49
C SER A 72 8.07 13.86 -16.64
N VAL A 73 7.01 13.74 -17.45
CA VAL A 73 6.46 12.59 -18.19
C VAL A 73 6.54 11.19 -17.56
N GLN A 74 5.56 10.34 -17.87
CA GLN A 74 5.66 8.92 -17.53
C GLN A 74 6.97 8.36 -18.11
N SER A 75 7.58 7.39 -17.44
CA SER A 75 8.85 6.82 -17.89
C SER A 75 8.82 5.31 -17.76
N LYS A 76 9.57 4.64 -18.64
CA LYS A 76 9.81 3.21 -18.52
C LYS A 76 10.93 2.95 -17.53
N ILE A 77 10.74 1.98 -16.65
CA ILE A 77 11.76 1.53 -15.70
C ILE A 77 11.91 0.01 -15.76
N VAL A 78 13.11 -0.47 -15.41
CA VAL A 78 13.40 -1.90 -15.26
C VAL A 78 13.97 -2.14 -13.88
N TYR A 79 13.40 -3.12 -13.17
CA TYR A 79 13.94 -3.62 -11.91
C TYR A 79 15.11 -4.57 -12.18
N GLN A 80 16.26 -4.28 -11.58
CA GLN A 80 17.51 -5.02 -11.78
C GLN A 80 17.67 -6.22 -10.82
N GLY A 81 16.75 -6.39 -9.86
CA GLY A 81 16.87 -7.45 -8.84
C GLY A 81 17.80 -7.06 -7.70
N ASN A 82 18.46 -8.07 -7.12
CA ASN A 82 19.56 -7.95 -6.14
C ASN A 82 19.21 -7.27 -4.81
N ILE A 83 17.93 -7.04 -4.52
CA ILE A 83 17.49 -6.77 -3.15
C ILE A 83 17.35 -8.12 -2.47
N ARG A 84 18.05 -8.33 -1.34
CA ARG A 84 17.98 -9.60 -0.61
C ARG A 84 16.54 -9.96 -0.25
N GLY A 85 16.09 -11.15 -0.63
CA GLY A 85 14.72 -11.64 -0.43
C GLY A 85 13.69 -11.13 -1.44
N PHE A 86 14.12 -10.33 -2.43
CA PHE A 86 13.29 -9.77 -3.49
C PHE A 86 14.04 -9.82 -4.84
N GLU A 87 14.97 -10.76 -5.02
CA GLU A 87 15.90 -10.81 -6.15
C GLU A 87 15.18 -10.90 -7.50
N ASP A 88 14.08 -11.64 -7.56
CA ASP A 88 13.30 -11.87 -8.78
C ASP A 88 12.11 -10.90 -8.93
N SER A 89 11.52 -10.48 -7.81
CA SER A 89 10.33 -9.63 -7.83
C SER A 89 10.21 -8.79 -6.56
N LEU A 90 9.84 -7.52 -6.73
CA LEU A 90 9.53 -6.60 -5.65
C LEU A 90 8.06 -6.15 -5.75
N ARG A 91 7.23 -6.60 -4.80
CA ARG A 91 5.92 -5.97 -4.57
C ARG A 91 6.14 -4.62 -3.88
N PHE A 92 6.05 -3.55 -4.66
CA PHE A 92 6.35 -2.20 -4.18
C PHE A 92 5.16 -1.61 -3.44
N ASP A 93 3.98 -1.69 -4.04
CA ASP A 93 2.69 -1.31 -3.47
C ASP A 93 1.60 -2.17 -4.14
N VAL A 94 0.32 -1.88 -3.87
CA VAL A 94 -0.80 -2.62 -4.47
C VAL A 94 -0.97 -2.39 -5.97
N GLY A 95 -0.41 -1.31 -6.52
CA GLY A 95 -0.44 -1.00 -7.95
C GLY A 95 0.77 -1.54 -8.72
N TYR A 96 1.94 -1.64 -8.06
CA TYR A 96 3.20 -2.00 -8.70
C TYR A 96 3.87 -3.20 -8.05
N THR A 97 3.99 -4.27 -8.85
CA THR A 97 4.94 -5.36 -8.63
C THR A 97 5.99 -5.33 -9.73
N PHE A 98 7.27 -5.22 -9.40
CA PHE A 98 8.34 -5.17 -10.37
C PHE A 98 9.06 -6.50 -10.48
N THR A 99 8.96 -7.15 -11.63
CA THR A 99 9.70 -8.38 -11.93
C THR A 99 11.05 -8.03 -12.56
N LYS A 100 12.11 -8.74 -12.17
CA LYS A 100 13.47 -8.50 -12.67
C LYS A 100 13.50 -8.56 -14.21
N GLY A 101 14.12 -7.57 -14.82
CA GLY A 101 14.25 -7.46 -16.28
C GLY A 101 12.96 -7.07 -17.03
N GLN A 102 11.81 -6.99 -16.35
CA GLN A 102 10.56 -6.56 -16.97
C GLN A 102 10.50 -5.03 -17.01
N MET A 103 10.21 -4.49 -18.19
CA MET A 103 9.95 -3.07 -18.37
C MET A 103 8.55 -2.71 -17.89
N LYS A 104 8.43 -1.64 -17.10
CA LYS A 104 7.16 -1.09 -16.62
C LYS A 104 7.13 0.42 -16.76
N THR A 105 5.98 0.94 -17.19
CA THR A 105 5.72 2.38 -17.22
C THR A 105 5.24 2.84 -15.86
N VAL A 106 5.79 3.95 -15.37
CA VAL A 106 5.47 4.54 -14.08
C VAL A 106 5.28 6.06 -14.21
N ASP A 107 4.56 6.63 -13.26
CA ASP A 107 4.41 8.09 -13.14
C ASP A 107 5.73 8.75 -12.74
N SER A 108 5.84 10.05 -13.03
CA SER A 108 7.04 10.85 -12.75
C SER A 108 7.37 10.92 -11.25
N HIS A 109 6.36 10.89 -10.37
CA HIS A 109 6.59 10.87 -8.92
C HIS A 109 7.27 9.58 -8.47
N LEU A 110 6.87 8.44 -9.02
CA LEU A 110 7.48 7.15 -8.70
C LEU A 110 8.91 7.06 -9.25
N VAL A 111 9.18 7.61 -10.43
CA VAL A 111 10.57 7.74 -10.94
C VAL A 111 11.43 8.50 -9.93
N GLU A 112 10.92 9.62 -9.43
CA GLU A 112 11.64 10.46 -8.48
C GLU A 112 11.85 9.76 -7.13
N ILE A 113 10.83 9.07 -6.62
CA ILE A 113 10.93 8.24 -5.41
C ILE A 113 12.00 7.16 -5.57
N LEU A 114 12.01 6.45 -6.70
CA LEU A 114 12.96 5.37 -6.93
C LEU A 114 14.39 5.90 -7.07
N SER A 115 14.59 7.02 -7.77
CA SER A 115 15.92 7.60 -8.00
C SER A 115 16.51 8.31 -6.77
N SER A 116 15.67 8.87 -5.89
CA SER A 116 16.11 9.64 -4.71
C SER A 116 16.14 8.85 -3.40
N SER A 117 15.76 7.57 -3.43
CA SER A 117 15.73 6.70 -2.24
C SER A 117 16.75 5.57 -2.31
N ARG A 118 16.73 4.68 -1.31
CA ARG A 118 17.55 3.45 -1.30
C ARG A 118 17.31 2.52 -2.49
N PHE A 119 16.27 2.76 -3.28
CA PHE A 119 15.92 1.96 -4.45
C PHE A 119 16.74 2.32 -5.69
N SER A 120 17.45 3.45 -5.70
CA SER A 120 18.10 4.02 -6.89
C SER A 120 19.02 3.05 -7.62
N LYS A 121 19.80 2.26 -6.89
CA LYS A 121 20.73 1.28 -7.46
C LYS A 121 20.09 0.00 -8.00
N TYR A 122 18.78 -0.19 -7.81
CA TYR A 122 18.07 -1.39 -8.25
C TYR A 122 17.10 -1.12 -9.40
N PHE A 123 16.97 0.13 -9.84
CA PHE A 123 16.09 0.50 -10.94
C PHE A 123 16.86 1.28 -12.00
N GLN A 124 16.61 0.93 -13.26
CA GLN A 124 17.11 1.68 -14.40
C GLN A 124 15.94 2.38 -15.09
N THR A 125 16.04 3.69 -15.24
CA THR A 125 15.05 4.52 -15.94
C THR A 125 15.44 4.69 -17.41
N TYR A 126 14.45 4.61 -18.29
CA TYR A 126 14.57 4.74 -19.74
C TYR A 126 13.75 5.93 -20.24
N GLN A 127 13.68 6.08 -21.58
CA GLN A 127 12.98 7.16 -22.26
C GLN A 127 11.53 7.36 -21.77
N PRO A 128 11.02 8.60 -21.87
CA PRO A 128 9.65 8.89 -21.51
C PRO A 128 8.68 8.06 -22.34
N ASP A 129 7.60 7.66 -21.69
CA ASP A 129 6.45 7.00 -22.29
C ASP A 129 5.26 7.98 -22.27
N GLN A 130 4.34 7.81 -23.21
CA GLN A 130 3.08 8.55 -23.20
C GLN A 130 1.92 7.56 -23.29
N ASP A 131 0.77 7.98 -22.77
CA ASP A 131 -0.50 7.29 -22.98
C ASP A 131 -0.63 5.87 -22.38
N THR A 132 0.21 5.51 -21.41
CA THR A 132 -0.02 4.30 -20.61
C THR A 132 -0.95 4.62 -19.44
N GLU A 133 -2.04 3.86 -19.30
CA GLU A 133 -2.90 3.91 -18.12
C GLU A 133 -2.13 3.39 -16.90
N LEU A 134 -2.11 4.20 -15.83
CA LEU A 134 -1.36 3.89 -14.62
C LEU A 134 -2.29 3.54 -13.45
N PRO A 135 -1.87 2.65 -12.53
CA PRO A 135 -2.62 2.38 -11.31
C PRO A 135 -2.87 3.63 -10.47
N SER A 136 -4.10 3.80 -9.97
CA SER A 136 -4.42 4.84 -8.99
C SER A 136 -3.74 4.59 -7.65
N LEU A 137 -3.34 5.67 -6.98
CA LEU A 137 -2.81 5.65 -5.61
C LEU A 137 -3.88 5.87 -4.54
N ASP A 138 -5.04 6.39 -4.92
CA ASP A 138 -6.20 6.50 -4.03
C ASP A 138 -6.95 5.15 -4.00
N VAL A 139 -6.37 4.20 -3.28
CA VAL A 139 -6.93 2.85 -3.15
C VAL A 139 -7.65 2.72 -1.82
N ASN A 140 -8.96 2.49 -1.87
CA ASN A 140 -9.75 2.21 -0.69
C ASN A 140 -9.34 0.86 -0.07
N PRO A 141 -8.83 0.82 1.18
CA PRO A 141 -8.37 -0.40 1.82
C PRO A 141 -9.46 -1.46 1.97
N PHE A 142 -10.72 -1.06 2.20
CA PHE A 142 -11.83 -1.98 2.40
C PHE A 142 -12.25 -2.67 1.09
N GLU A 143 -12.24 -1.95 -0.02
CA GLU A 143 -12.48 -2.55 -1.35
C GLU A 143 -11.33 -3.48 -1.76
N TYR A 144 -10.08 -3.09 -1.45
CA TYR A 144 -8.92 -3.95 -1.66
C TYR A 144 -9.04 -5.27 -0.87
N ILE A 145 -9.42 -5.21 0.41
CA ILE A 145 -9.62 -6.39 1.26
C ILE A 145 -10.70 -7.30 0.68
N LYS A 146 -11.84 -6.76 0.24
CA LYS A 146 -12.90 -7.56 -0.40
C LYS A 146 -12.40 -8.29 -1.65
N LYS A 147 -11.63 -7.60 -2.49
CA LYS A 147 -11.08 -8.15 -3.74
C LYS A 147 -10.01 -9.23 -3.50
N THR A 148 -9.27 -9.13 -2.41
CA THR A 148 -8.13 -10.03 -2.10
C THR A 148 -8.47 -11.12 -1.09
N ALA A 149 -9.70 -11.13 -0.57
CA ALA A 149 -10.17 -12.18 0.32
C ALA A 149 -10.08 -13.54 -0.39
N PRO A 150 -9.51 -14.58 0.26
CA PRO A 150 -9.50 -15.92 -0.31
C PRO A 150 -10.94 -16.39 -0.50
N ASP A 151 -11.22 -17.05 -1.64
CA ASP A 151 -12.51 -17.66 -1.90
C ASP A 151 -12.87 -18.60 -0.75
N LYS A 152 -14.02 -18.36 -0.10
CA LYS A 152 -14.54 -19.18 1.00
C LYS A 152 -14.91 -20.62 0.57
N SER A 153 -14.64 -21.02 -0.68
CA SER A 153 -14.96 -22.33 -1.23
C SER A 153 -13.95 -23.44 -0.87
N CYS A 154 -12.79 -23.12 -0.30
CA CYS A 154 -11.73 -24.12 -0.04
C CYS A 154 -11.34 -24.32 1.44
N ALA A 155 -12.16 -23.88 2.40
CA ALA A 155 -11.94 -24.19 3.82
C ALA A 155 -12.75 -25.42 4.26
N ALA A 156 -12.51 -26.58 3.64
CA ALA A 156 -12.92 -27.88 4.15
C ALA A 156 -11.68 -28.73 4.45
N VAL A 157 -10.83 -28.25 5.37
CA VAL A 157 -9.77 -29.09 5.94
C VAL A 157 -10.41 -29.92 7.05
N LYS A 158 -10.57 -31.21 6.77
CA LYS A 158 -11.06 -32.23 7.71
C LYS A 158 -10.20 -32.25 8.97
N THR A 159 -10.86 -32.20 10.12
CA THR A 159 -10.30 -32.52 11.42
C THR A 159 -9.68 -33.92 11.38
N CYS A 160 -8.39 -34.04 11.65
CA CYS A 160 -7.74 -35.32 11.91
C CYS A 160 -7.34 -35.33 13.39
N CYS A 161 -8.15 -36.02 14.21
CA CYS A 161 -7.75 -36.49 15.53
C CYS A 161 -7.50 -37.99 15.38
N THR A 162 -6.32 -38.45 15.79
CA THR A 162 -6.02 -39.84 16.17
C THR A 162 -5.67 -39.85 17.64
#